data_AF-A0A3D5JBU4-F1
#
_entry.id   AF-A0A3D5JBU4-F1
#
_cell.length_a   1.000
_cell.length_b   1.000
_cell.length_c   1.000
_cell.angle_alpha   90.00
_cell.angle_beta   90.00
_cell.angle_gamma   90.00
#
_symmetry.space_group_name_H-M   'P 1'
#
loop_
_entity.id
_entity.type
_entity.pdbx_description
1 polymer ?
#
loop_
_entity_poly.entity_id
_entity_poly.type
_entity_poly.pdbx_seq_one_letter_code
_entity_poly.pdbx_strand_id
1 'polypeptide(L)' 'MLAGSEGTLVLVHEAKLKLTPLPAFQELIVVKYESFDDALQAVEILVTSDPTAIETVDEKILDLAREDEIYHRV' A
#
# COMPACT_ATOMS: atom_id res chain seq x y z
N MET A 1 15.87 9.30 18.96
CA MET A 1 15.33 9.03 17.60
C MET A 1 15.01 10.37 16.94
N LEU A 2 15.36 10.56 15.66
CA LEU A 2 14.96 11.75 14.87
C LEU A 2 13.83 11.41 13.89
N ALA A 3 13.89 10.24 13.26
CA ALA A 3 12.77 9.68 12.51
C ALA A 3 11.56 9.48 13.44
N GLY A 4 10.37 9.89 13.00
CA GLY A 4 9.15 9.85 13.80
C GLY A 4 9.00 10.99 14.83
N SER A 5 9.87 12.01 14.81
CA SER A 5 9.74 13.18 15.71
C SER A 5 8.66 14.18 15.30
N GLU A 6 8.12 14.04 14.07
CA GLU A 6 7.03 14.86 13.54
C GLU A 6 7.28 16.38 13.66
N GLY A 7 8.55 16.79 13.63
CA GLY A 7 8.95 18.21 13.70
C GLY A 7 8.98 18.82 15.11
N THR A 8 8.78 18.03 16.16
CA THR A 8 8.74 18.54 17.55
C THR A 8 10.12 18.65 18.21
N LEU A 9 11.14 17.99 17.66
CA LEU A 9 12.47 17.87 18.28
C LEU A 9 13.56 18.64 17.53
N VAL A 10 13.53 18.63 16.20
CA VAL A 10 14.55 19.25 15.35
C VAL A 10 13.96 19.67 14.00
N LEU A 11 14.65 20.59 13.32
CA LEU A 11 14.47 20.86 11.91
C LEU A 11 15.54 20.11 11.10
N VAL A 12 15.13 19.26 10.16
CA VAL A 12 16.06 18.53 9.26
C VAL A 12 16.28 19.34 7.99
N HIS A 13 17.51 19.78 7.75
CA HIS A 13 17.87 20.55 6.55
C HIS A 13 18.24 19.66 5.35
N GLU A 14 18.92 18.53 5.60
CA GLU A 14 19.44 17.64 4.56
C GLU A 14 19.28 16.16 4.96
N ALA A 15 19.12 15.29 3.97
CA ALA A 15 19.12 13.84 4.13
C ALA A 15 19.78 13.16 2.93
N LYS A 16 20.64 12.18 3.18
CA LYS A 16 21.20 11.30 2.15
C LYS A 16 20.36 10.03 2.05
N LEU A 17 19.76 9.79 0.90
CA LEU A 17 18.88 8.65 0.65
C LEU A 17 19.59 7.56 -0.16
N LYS A 18 19.29 6.30 0.15
CA LYS A 18 19.65 5.16 -0.69
C LYS A 18 18.53 4.94 -1.72
N LEU A 19 18.86 5.08 -2.99
CA LEU A 19 17.91 4.87 -4.09
C LEU A 19 17.92 3.40 -4.55
N THR A 20 16.78 2.96 -5.11
CA THR A 20 16.64 1.68 -5.81
C THR A 20 16.66 1.90 -7.32
N PRO A 21 17.11 0.92 -8.12
CA PRO A 21 16.98 0.98 -9.58
C PRO A 21 15.52 1.05 -10.04
N LEU A 22 15.29 1.63 -11.22
CA LEU A 22 13.97 1.59 -11.86
C LEU A 22 13.69 0.15 -12.36
N PRO A 23 12.51 -0.42 -12.05
CA PRO A 23 12.14 -1.73 -12.56
C PRO A 23 11.89 -1.65 -14.08
N ALA A 24 12.33 -2.68 -14.82
CA ALA A 24 12.10 -2.75 -16.26
C ALA A 24 10.62 -3.04 -16.61
N PHE A 25 9.93 -3.74 -15.72
CA PHE A 25 8.52 -4.11 -15.83
C PHE A 25 7.86 -4.01 -14.46
N GLN A 26 6.58 -3.62 -14.44
CA GLN A 26 5.76 -3.57 -13.24
C GLN A 26 4.36 -4.04 -13.60
N GLU A 27 3.74 -4.84 -12.73
CA GLU A 27 2.38 -5.35 -12.89
C GLU A 27 1.59 -5.10 -11.60
N LEU A 28 0.28 -4.90 -11.76
CA LEU A 28 -0.67 -4.75 -10.66
C LEU A 28 -1.67 -5.92 -10.73
N ILE A 29 -1.82 -6.63 -9.62
CA ILE A 29 -2.78 -7.71 -9.48
C ILE A 29 -3.80 -7.31 -8.41
N VAL A 30 -5.08 -7.35 -8.78
CA VAL A 30 -6.19 -7.13 -7.84
C VAL A 30 -6.87 -8.47 -7.59
N VAL A 31 -6.84 -8.94 -6.34
CA VAL A 31 -7.48 -10.19 -5.93
C VAL A 31 -8.67 -9.85 -5.04
N LYS A 32 -9.84 -10.40 -5.37
CA LYS A 32 -11.04 -10.30 -4.54
C LYS A 32 -11.17 -11.54 -3.66
N TYR A 33 -11.45 -11.32 -2.39
CA TYR A 33 -11.72 -12.36 -1.40
C TYR A 33 -13.18 -12.31 -0.95
N GLU A 34 -13.63 -13.38 -0.30
CA GLU A 34 -14.99 -13.45 0.28
C GLU A 34 -15.11 -12.62 1.56
N SER A 35 -14.03 -12.54 2.35
CA SER A 35 -13.94 -11.69 3.55
C SER A 35 -12.57 -11.00 3.68
N PHE A 36 -12.49 -9.98 4.54
CA PHE A 36 -11.22 -9.33 4.87
C PHE A 36 -10.24 -10.28 5.58
N ASP A 37 -10.73 -11.21 6.40
CA ASP A 37 -9.90 -12.21 7.07
C ASP A 37 -9.24 -13.17 6.06
N ASP A 38 -9.96 -13.57 5.01
CA ASP A 38 -9.39 -14.40 3.93
C ASP A 38 -8.25 -13.66 3.20
N ALA A 39 -8.40 -12.34 3.00
CA ALA A 39 -7.37 -11.51 2.40
C ALA A 39 -6.11 -11.44 3.28
N LEU A 40 -6.27 -11.33 4.60
CA LEU A 40 -5.16 -11.32 5.55
C LEU A 40 -4.43 -12.68 5.59
N GLN A 41 -5.15 -13.79 5.53
CA GLN A 41 -4.55 -15.13 5.49
C GLN A 41 -3.72 -15.36 4.22
N ALA A 42 -4.12 -14.78 3.08
CA ALA A 42 -3.39 -14.89 1.83
C ALA A 42 -2.03 -14.16 1.84
N VAL A 43 -1.79 -13.22 2.75
CA VAL A 43 -0.53 -12.44 2.80
C VAL A 43 0.69 -13.34 2.95
N GLU A 44 0.59 -14.43 3.72
CA GLU A 44 1.70 -15.34 3.97
C GLU A 44 2.21 -16.01 2.69
N ILE A 45 1.33 -16.36 1.75
CA ILE A 45 1.75 -16.91 0.46
C ILE A 45 2.18 -15.79 -0.52
N LEU A 46 1.51 -14.64 -0.51
CA LEU A 46 1.82 -13.53 -1.42
C LEU A 46 3.22 -12.95 -1.18
N VAL A 47 3.65 -12.84 0.08
CA VAL A 47 4.98 -12.31 0.40
C VAL A 47 6.11 -13.20 -0.15
N THR A 48 5.86 -14.49 -0.37
CA THR A 48 6.85 -15.41 -0.96
C THR A 48 7.19 -15.08 -2.42
N SER A 49 6.37 -14.27 -3.08
CA SER A 49 6.61 -13.81 -4.46
C SER A 49 7.53 -12.58 -4.55
N ASP A 50 8.01 -12.06 -3.41
CA ASP A 50 8.81 -10.83 -3.30
C ASP A 50 8.17 -9.61 -4.02
N PRO A 51 6.90 -9.29 -3.70
CA PRO A 51 6.21 -8.19 -4.34
C PRO A 51 6.78 -6.84 -3.89
N THR A 52 6.67 -5.83 -4.75
CA THR A 52 7.06 -4.44 -4.38
C THR A 52 6.16 -3.89 -3.27
N ALA A 53 4.88 -4.24 -3.27
CA ALA A 53 3.91 -3.87 -2.25
C ALA A 53 2.77 -4.88 -2.19
N ILE A 54 2.17 -5.05 -1.01
CA ILE A 54 0.88 -5.71 -0.81
C ILE A 54 0.02 -4.72 -0.03
N GLU A 55 -1.14 -4.37 -0.56
CA GLU A 55 -2.12 -3.51 0.09
C GLU A 55 -3.46 -4.25 0.20
N THR A 56 -4.11 -4.13 1.36
CA THR A 56 -5.42 -4.75 1.59
C THR A 56 -6.44 -3.64 1.83
N VAL A 57 -7.60 -3.77 1.20
CA VAL A 57 -8.72 -2.83 1.31
C VAL A 57 -9.89 -3.58 1.93
N ASP A 58 -10.50 -3.02 2.97
CA ASP A 58 -11.69 -3.59 3.61
C ASP A 58 -12.97 -3.19 2.86
N GLU A 59 -14.08 -3.84 3.23
CA GLU A 59 -15.38 -3.56 2.63
C GLU A 59 -15.84 -2.13 2.86
N LYS A 60 -15.50 -1.54 4.01
CA LYS A 60 -15.90 -0.17 4.36
C LYS A 60 -15.27 0.84 3.41
N ILE A 61 -13.97 0.75 3.14
CA ILE A 61 -13.29 1.63 2.19
C ILE A 61 -13.83 1.41 0.78
N LEU A 62 -14.14 0.17 0.41
CA LEU A 62 -14.72 -0.13 -0.90
C LEU A 62 -16.13 0.46 -1.05
N ASP A 63 -16.95 0.39 0.00
CA ASP A 63 -18.30 0.97 0.02
C ASP A 63 -18.26 2.49 -0.01
N LEU A 64 -17.35 3.12 0.73
CA LEU A 64 -17.13 4.57 0.64
C LEU A 64 -16.67 4.97 -0.77
N ALA A 65 -15.81 4.19 -1.41
CA ALA A 65 -15.38 4.45 -2.78
C ALA A 65 -16.54 4.33 -3.79
N ARG A 66 -17.54 3.48 -3.54
CA ARG A 66 -18.74 3.33 -4.38
C ARG A 66 -19.66 4.54 -4.36
N GLU A 67 -19.62 5.32 -3.29
CA GLU A 67 -20.41 6.55 -3.16
C GLU A 67 -19.81 7.73 -3.94
N ASP A 68 -18.56 7.60 -4.41
CA ASP A 68 -17.88 8.64 -5.19
C ASP A 68 -18.39 8.67 -6.65
N GLU A 69 -18.64 9.89 -7.17
CA GLU A 69 -19.11 10.10 -8.55
C GLU A 69 -18.20 9.49 -9.63
N ILE A 70 -16.91 9.32 -9.33
CA ILE A 70 -15.93 8.75 -10.27
C ILE A 70 -16.08 7.23 -10.39
N TYR A 71 -16.67 6.55 -9.39
CA TYR A 71 -16.74 5.08 -9.33
C TYR A 71 -17.44 4.45 -10.55
N HIS A 72 -18.42 5.13 -11.14
CA HIS A 72 -19.19 4.62 -12.28
C HIS A 72 -18.54 4.91 -13.65
N ARG A 73 -17.36 5.54 -13.69
CA ARG A 73 -16.66 5.89 -14.94
C ARG A 73 -15.58 4.89 -15.36
N VAL A 74 -15.36 3.83 -14.57
CA VAL A 74 -14.35 2.79 -14.77
C VAL A 74 -14.97 1.43 -15.03
#